data_AF-A0A6L7XPA4-F1
#
_entry.id   AF-A0A6L7XPA4-F1
#
_cell.length_a   1.000
_cell.length_b   1.000
_cell.length_c   1.000
_cell.angle_alpha   90.00
_cell.angle_beta   90.00
_cell.angle_gamma   90.00
#
_symmetry.space_group_name_H-M   'P 1'
#
loop_
_entity.id
_entity.type
_entity.pdbx_description
1 polymer ?
#
loop_
_entity_poly.entity_id
_entity_poly.type
_entity_poly.pdbx_seq_one_letter_code
_entity_poly.pdbx_strand_id
1 'polypeptide(L)'
;MRQLKEEWRRFPGVEHLQFRAGMHVWVEEVLLVDGLQLATFDAMENAKESEMVQLYEDRGLRWREEWREEGRQQGRQEGERDLLVRLAGQRFGRSAGKRLADALDGHPSQEILGKMGGLLFTCESTEEFIERLDRDHD
;
A
#
# COMPACT_ATOMS: atom_id res chain seq x y z
N MET A 1 12.50 36.70 -20.17
CA MET A 1 13.05 35.50 -19.49
C MET A 1 12.49 35.26 -18.08
N ARG A 2 12.36 36.26 -17.19
CA ARG A 2 11.86 36.05 -15.81
C ARG A 2 10.37 35.64 -15.75
N GLN A 3 9.51 36.32 -16.52
CA GLN A 3 8.08 35.97 -16.66
C GLN A 3 7.86 34.56 -17.22
N LEU A 4 8.69 34.12 -18.17
CA LEU A 4 8.54 32.81 -18.79
C LEU A 4 8.78 31.65 -17.80
N LYS A 5 9.74 31.84 -16.89
CA LYS A 5 10.02 30.87 -15.83
C LYS A 5 8.89 30.79 -14.79
N GLU A 6 8.14 31.87 -14.58
CA GLU A 6 6.97 31.88 -13.70
C GLU A 6 5.74 31.23 -14.34
N GLU A 7 5.50 31.49 -15.62
CA GLU A 7 4.49 30.81 -16.44
C GLU A 7 4.73 29.29 -16.45
N TRP A 8 5.98 28.86 -16.63
CA TRP A 8 6.38 27.44 -16.62
C TRP A 8 6.08 26.74 -15.29
N ARG A 9 6.22 27.47 -14.17
CA ARG A 9 5.93 26.94 -12.82
C ARG A 9 4.44 26.84 -12.52
N ARG A 10 3.60 27.50 -13.31
CA ARG A 10 2.13 27.51 -13.13
C ARG A 10 1.44 26.25 -13.63
N PHE A 11 2.13 25.42 -14.41
CA PHE A 11 1.60 24.19 -15.00
C PHE A 11 2.43 22.94 -14.61
N PRO A 12 2.50 22.58 -13.31
CA PRO A 12 3.09 21.31 -12.90
C PRO A 12 2.12 20.15 -13.23
N GLY A 13 2.64 18.99 -13.62
CA GLY A 13 1.83 17.79 -13.87
C GLY A 13 2.08 17.12 -15.22
N VAL A 14 1.76 15.83 -15.29
CA VAL A 14 1.91 14.98 -16.50
C VAL A 14 0.89 15.35 -17.57
N GLU A 15 -0.26 15.86 -17.17
CA GLU A 15 -1.34 16.38 -18.03
C GLU A 15 -0.94 17.60 -18.88
N HIS A 16 0.13 18.31 -18.50
CA HIS A 16 0.63 19.50 -19.21
C HIS A 16 1.89 19.23 -20.04
N LEU A 17 2.24 17.96 -20.28
CA LEU A 17 3.42 17.57 -21.06
C LEU A 17 3.39 18.12 -22.49
N GLN A 18 2.25 18.02 -23.19
CA GLN A 18 2.14 18.48 -24.59
C GLN A 18 2.27 20.01 -24.72
N PHE A 19 1.75 20.75 -23.74
CA PHE A 19 1.89 22.21 -23.68
C PHE A 19 3.34 22.62 -23.42
N ARG A 20 4.04 21.94 -22.49
CA ARG A 20 5.46 22.21 -22.22
C ARG A 20 6.35 21.87 -23.40
N ALA A 21 6.06 20.79 -24.12
CA ALA A 21 6.76 20.44 -25.35
C ALA A 21 6.56 21.50 -26.45
N GLY A 22 5.33 21.99 -26.65
CA GLY A 22 5.06 23.07 -27.60
C GLY A 22 5.71 24.41 -27.20
N MET A 23 5.77 24.71 -25.90
CA MET A 23 6.44 25.90 -25.38
C MET A 23 7.96 25.81 -25.51
N HIS A 24 8.55 24.62 -25.36
CA HIS A 24 9.97 24.39 -25.58
C HIS A 24 10.36 24.72 -27.02
N VAL A 25 9.64 24.18 -28.01
CA VAL A 25 9.88 24.45 -29.44
C VAL A 25 9.76 25.95 -29.76
N TRP A 26 8.76 26.63 -29.20
CA TRP A 26 8.59 28.07 -29.38
C TRP A 26 9.73 28.89 -28.73
N VAL A 27 10.22 28.46 -27.57
CA VAL A 27 11.35 29.09 -26.88
C VAL A 27 12.66 28.89 -27.64
N GLU A 28 12.87 27.72 -28.22
CA GLU A 28 14.03 27.44 -29.08
C GLU A 28 14.02 28.32 -30.33
N GLU A 29 12.88 28.43 -31.04
CA GLU A 29 12.77 29.30 -32.21
C GLU A 29 13.00 30.78 -31.88
N VAL A 30 12.54 31.25 -30.72
CA VAL A 30 12.64 32.66 -30.31
C VAL A 30 14.01 33.00 -29.71
N LEU A 31 14.67 32.08 -28.99
CA LEU A 31 15.95 32.34 -28.32
C LEU A 31 17.19 32.02 -29.18
N LEU A 32 17.04 31.22 -30.25
CA LEU A 32 18.13 30.95 -31.19
C LEU A 32 18.58 32.17 -32.00
N VAL A 33 17.78 33.25 -32.03
CA VAL A 33 18.17 34.51 -32.69
C VAL A 33 19.31 35.23 -31.93
N ASP A 34 19.52 34.95 -30.63
CA ASP A 34 20.46 35.73 -29.78
C ASP A 34 21.54 34.89 -29.08
N GLY A 35 21.85 33.70 -29.62
CA GLY A 35 23.12 33.01 -29.34
C GLY A 35 23.30 32.44 -27.92
N LEU A 36 22.22 32.23 -27.16
CA LEU A 36 22.32 31.48 -25.91
C LEU A 36 22.29 29.97 -26.20
N GLN A 37 23.39 29.27 -25.89
CA GLN A 37 23.57 27.85 -26.22
C GLN A 37 22.61 26.95 -25.42
N LEU A 38 21.68 26.35 -26.14
CA LEU A 38 20.75 25.27 -25.77
C LEU A 38 21.35 24.15 -24.91
N ALA A 39 22.65 23.86 -25.05
CA ALA A 39 23.34 22.79 -24.33
C ALA A 39 23.23 22.89 -22.79
N THR A 40 22.98 24.09 -22.26
CA THR A 40 22.76 24.30 -20.81
C THR A 40 21.35 23.93 -20.33
N PHE A 41 20.35 23.94 -21.23
CA PHE A 41 18.98 23.55 -20.91
C PHE A 41 18.83 22.03 -20.93
N ASP A 42 19.35 21.37 -21.98
CA ASP A 42 19.41 19.91 -22.08
C ASP A 42 20.13 19.27 -20.88
N ALA A 43 21.26 19.84 -20.45
CA ALA A 43 22.01 19.30 -19.32
C ALA A 43 21.21 19.40 -18.00
N MET A 44 20.39 20.45 -17.82
CA MET A 44 19.55 20.62 -16.62
C MET A 44 18.29 19.76 -16.66
N GLU A 45 17.68 19.59 -17.83
CA GLU A 45 16.50 18.74 -18.03
C GLU A 45 16.85 17.27 -17.84
N ASN A 46 17.94 16.80 -18.46
CA ASN A 46 18.44 15.44 -18.29
C ASN A 46 18.85 15.13 -16.83
N ALA A 47 19.46 16.11 -16.13
CA ALA A 47 19.83 15.93 -14.71
C ALA A 47 18.60 15.77 -13.79
N LYS A 48 17.55 16.57 -14.01
CA LYS A 48 16.30 16.46 -13.25
C LYS A 48 15.51 15.21 -13.60
N GLU A 49 15.51 14.82 -14.86
CA GLU A 49 14.85 13.60 -15.31
C GLU A 49 15.53 12.36 -14.72
N SER A 50 16.86 12.33 -14.70
CA SER A 50 17.64 11.27 -14.05
C SER A 50 17.38 11.19 -12.53
N GLU A 51 17.28 12.33 -11.84
CA GLU A 51 16.98 12.38 -10.41
C GLU A 51 15.55 11.91 -10.11
N MET A 52 14.58 12.28 -10.96
CA MET A 52 13.21 11.77 -10.85
C MET A 52 13.13 10.26 -11.09
N VAL A 53 13.84 9.73 -12.09
CA VAL A 53 13.86 8.30 -12.38
C VAL A 53 14.38 7.52 -11.17
N GLN A 54 15.49 7.95 -10.57
CA GLN A 54 16.02 7.33 -9.35
C GLN A 54 15.03 7.39 -8.19
N LEU A 55 14.38 8.53 -7.98
CA LEU A 55 13.36 8.69 -6.94
C LEU A 55 12.16 7.73 -7.15
N TYR A 56 11.73 7.53 -8.40
CA TYR A 56 10.64 6.61 -8.74
C TYR A 56 11.06 5.14 -8.62
N GLU A 57 12.30 4.80 -8.96
CA GLU A 57 12.86 3.46 -8.77
C GLU A 57 12.95 3.10 -7.28
N ASP A 58 13.50 3.99 -6.45
CA ASP A 58 13.62 3.82 -5.01
C ASP A 58 12.25 3.77 -4.32
N ARG A 59 11.30 4.58 -4.78
CA ARG A 59 9.92 4.53 -4.29
C ARG A 59 9.21 3.24 -4.72
N GLY A 60 9.42 2.79 -5.95
CA GLY A 60 8.87 1.54 -6.47
C GLY A 60 9.43 0.31 -5.74
N LEU A 61 10.71 0.34 -5.36
CA LEU A 61 11.33 -0.71 -4.54
C LEU A 61 10.70 -0.77 -3.15
N ARG A 62 10.61 0.37 -2.45
CA ARG A 62 9.97 0.45 -1.13
C ARG A 62 8.52 -0.01 -1.16
N TRP A 63 7.76 0.44 -2.15
CA TRP A 63 6.35 0.05 -2.27
C TRP A 63 6.18 -1.47 -2.48
N ARG A 64 7.05 -2.09 -3.28
CA ARG A 64 7.07 -3.56 -3.44
C ARG A 64 7.42 -4.31 -2.16
N GLU A 65 8.33 -3.76 -1.36
CA GLU A 65 8.71 -4.35 -0.08
C GLU A 65 7.58 -4.26 0.94
N GLU A 66 6.96 -3.09 1.07
CA GLU A 66 5.77 -2.86 1.91
C GLU A 66 4.65 -3.84 1.55
N TRP A 67 4.30 -3.92 0.26
CA TRP A 67 3.25 -4.84 -0.21
C TRP A 67 3.58 -6.31 0.03
N ARG A 68 4.85 -6.70 -0.09
CA ARG A 68 5.27 -8.07 0.20
C ARG A 68 5.19 -8.38 1.70
N GLU A 69 5.47 -7.41 2.56
CA GLU A 69 5.33 -7.58 4.02
C GLU A 69 3.85 -7.63 4.43
N GLU A 70 3.02 -6.72 3.91
CA GLU A 70 1.58 -6.71 4.12
C GLU A 70 0.94 -8.02 3.66
N GLY A 71 1.27 -8.50 2.47
CA GLY A 71 0.77 -9.78 1.95
C GLY A 71 1.24 -10.98 2.79
N ARG A 72 2.47 -10.95 3.34
CA ARG A 72 2.93 -11.99 4.28
C ARG A 72 2.20 -11.92 5.61
N GLN A 73 1.87 -10.73 6.11
CA GLN A 73 1.07 -10.58 7.34
C GLN A 73 -0.36 -11.08 7.15
N GLN A 74 -1.02 -10.69 6.07
CA GLN A 74 -2.37 -11.15 5.73
C GLN A 74 -2.42 -12.68 5.59
N GLY A 75 -1.48 -13.26 4.84
CA GLY A 75 -1.41 -14.72 4.68
C GLY A 75 -1.15 -15.47 5.99
N ARG A 76 -0.39 -14.90 6.93
CA ARG A 76 -0.22 -15.47 8.28
C ARG A 76 -1.53 -15.43 9.07
N GLN A 77 -2.24 -14.31 9.03
CA GLN A 77 -3.52 -14.13 9.75
C GLN A 77 -4.60 -15.07 9.20
N GLU A 78 -4.71 -15.21 7.87
CA GLU A 78 -5.64 -16.16 7.24
C GLU A 78 -5.32 -17.61 7.63
N GLY A 79 -4.04 -18.00 7.58
CA GLY A 79 -3.63 -19.35 7.98
C GLY A 79 -3.87 -19.65 9.45
N GLU A 80 -3.63 -18.67 10.34
CA GLU A 80 -3.91 -18.79 11.77
C GLU A 80 -5.41 -18.90 12.04
N ARG A 81 -6.25 -18.10 11.36
CA ARG A 81 -7.71 -18.19 11.42
C ARG A 81 -8.18 -19.60 11.06
N ASP A 82 -7.75 -20.12 9.90
CA ASP A 82 -8.16 -21.45 9.43
C ASP A 82 -7.74 -22.55 10.40
N LEU A 83 -6.54 -22.43 10.99
CA LEU A 83 -6.06 -23.36 11.99
C LEU A 83 -6.94 -23.34 13.25
N LEU A 84 -7.27 -22.15 13.78
CA LEU A 84 -8.11 -22.01 14.98
C LEU A 84 -9.52 -22.57 14.75
N VAL A 85 -10.14 -22.27 13.61
CA VAL A 85 -11.45 -22.82 13.22
C VAL A 85 -11.41 -24.34 13.16
N ARG A 86 -10.35 -24.91 12.56
CA ARG A 86 -10.20 -26.37 12.50
C ARG A 86 -10.01 -26.99 13.88
N LEU A 87 -9.19 -26.38 14.73
CA LEU A 87 -8.94 -26.84 16.10
C LEU A 87 -10.22 -26.79 16.95
N ALA A 88 -10.98 -25.70 16.86
CA ALA A 88 -12.29 -25.58 17.51
C ALA A 88 -13.25 -26.66 17.03
N GLY A 89 -13.30 -26.89 15.71
CA GLY A 89 -14.08 -27.95 15.09
C GLY A 89 -13.71 -29.35 15.58
N GLN A 90 -12.42 -29.60 15.80
CA GLN A 90 -11.91 -30.89 16.29
C GLN A 90 -12.15 -31.11 17.78
N ARG A 91 -11.96 -30.07 18.61
CA ARG A 91 -12.06 -30.18 20.07
C ARG A 91 -13.51 -30.11 20.56
N PHE A 92 -14.28 -29.16 20.06
CA PHE A 92 -15.62 -28.82 20.56
C PHE A 92 -16.73 -29.18 19.58
N GLY A 93 -16.37 -29.68 18.40
CA GLY A 93 -17.31 -30.10 17.35
C GLY A 93 -17.55 -29.04 16.27
N ARG A 94 -18.16 -29.48 15.16
CA ARG A 94 -18.32 -28.66 13.95
C ARG A 94 -19.11 -27.36 14.17
N SER A 95 -20.07 -27.34 15.08
CA SER A 95 -20.85 -26.14 15.41
C SER A 95 -19.98 -25.05 16.04
N ALA A 96 -19.08 -25.42 16.95
CA ALA A 96 -18.15 -24.50 17.59
C ALA A 96 -17.14 -23.92 16.59
N GLY A 97 -16.62 -24.76 15.68
CA GLY A 97 -15.75 -24.29 14.60
C GLY A 97 -16.44 -23.28 13.69
N LYS A 98 -17.70 -23.54 13.30
CA LYS A 98 -18.49 -22.59 12.51
C LYS A 98 -18.73 -21.28 13.26
N ARG A 99 -19.09 -21.35 14.54
CA ARG A 99 -19.33 -20.16 15.37
C ARG A 99 -18.07 -19.29 15.52
N LEU A 100 -16.91 -19.91 15.70
CA LEU A 100 -15.63 -19.21 15.70
C LEU A 100 -15.30 -18.61 14.32
N ALA A 101 -15.61 -19.31 13.23
CA ALA A 101 -15.38 -18.79 11.88
C ALA A 101 -16.21 -17.52 11.62
N ASP A 102 -17.49 -17.54 12.02
CA ASP A 102 -18.40 -16.40 11.94
C ASP A 102 -17.88 -15.23 12.81
N ALA A 103 -17.35 -15.53 14.00
CA ALA A 103 -16.79 -14.52 14.89
C ALA A 103 -15.53 -13.84 14.34
N LEU A 104 -14.69 -14.61 13.65
CA LEU A 104 -13.44 -14.13 13.07
C LEU A 104 -13.63 -13.40 11.72
N ASP A 105 -14.76 -13.59 11.03
CA ASP A 105 -15.05 -12.89 9.76
C ASP A 105 -15.20 -11.37 9.92
N GLY A 106 -15.61 -10.91 11.12
CA GLY A 106 -15.76 -9.48 11.40
C GLY A 106 -14.46 -8.75 11.74
N HIS A 107 -13.46 -9.45 12.28
CA HIS A 107 -12.30 -8.80 12.93
C HIS A 107 -11.00 -9.63 12.80
N PRO A 108 -10.29 -9.58 11.66
CA PRO A 108 -9.05 -10.34 11.45
C PRO A 108 -7.83 -9.62 12.06
N SER A 109 -7.86 -9.33 13.36
CA SER A 109 -6.69 -8.77 14.05
C SER A 109 -5.88 -9.88 14.74
N GLN A 110 -4.56 -9.74 14.73
CA GLN A 110 -3.66 -10.72 15.34
C GLN A 110 -3.87 -10.86 16.86
N GLU A 111 -4.31 -9.79 17.53
CA GLU A 111 -4.65 -9.82 18.96
C GLU A 111 -5.88 -10.70 19.23
N ILE A 112 -6.91 -10.60 18.38
CA ILE A 112 -8.13 -11.41 18.50
C ILE A 112 -7.80 -12.88 18.22
N LEU A 113 -7.02 -13.17 17.18
CA LEU A 113 -6.56 -14.54 16.89
C LEU A 113 -5.82 -15.16 18.08
N GLY A 114 -4.92 -14.40 18.71
CA GLY A 114 -4.20 -14.84 19.91
C GLY A 114 -5.13 -15.11 21.11
N LYS A 115 -6.10 -14.22 21.37
CA LYS A 115 -7.10 -14.42 22.44
C LYS A 115 -7.96 -15.66 22.20
N MET A 116 -8.46 -15.83 20.97
CA MET A 116 -9.27 -16.99 20.58
C MET A 116 -8.48 -18.31 20.67
N GLY A 117 -7.19 -18.28 20.33
CA GLY A 117 -6.26 -19.38 20.58
C GLY A 117 -6.15 -19.73 22.07
N GLY A 118 -6.05 -18.72 22.94
CA GLY A 118 -6.06 -18.92 24.39
C GLY A 118 -7.35 -19.58 24.89
N LEU A 119 -8.51 -19.15 24.39
CA LEU A 119 -9.81 -19.74 24.76
C LEU A 119 -9.91 -21.22 24.38
N LEU A 120 -9.36 -21.60 23.22
CA LEU A 120 -9.33 -23.00 22.77
C LEU A 120 -8.59 -23.93 23.72
N PHE A 121 -7.57 -23.44 24.43
CA PHE A 121 -6.81 -24.24 25.38
C PHE A 121 -7.38 -24.18 26.81
N THR A 122 -8.00 -23.06 27.18
CA THR A 122 -8.46 -22.81 28.56
C THR A 122 -9.88 -23.29 28.84
N CYS A 123 -10.76 -23.37 27.83
CA CYS A 123 -12.13 -23.83 28.05
C CYS A 123 -12.19 -25.36 28.20
N GLU A 124 -12.95 -25.83 29.20
CA GLU A 124 -13.09 -27.26 29.47
C GLU A 124 -14.23 -27.91 28.68
N SER A 125 -15.22 -27.11 28.25
CA SER A 125 -16.38 -27.58 27.47
C SER A 125 -16.73 -26.69 26.29
N THR A 126 -17.56 -27.24 25.39
CA THR A 126 -18.09 -26.51 24.23
C THR A 126 -18.99 -25.35 24.66
N GLU A 127 -19.80 -25.51 25.71
CA GLU A 127 -20.70 -24.44 26.19
C GLU A 127 -19.91 -23.25 26.74
N GLU A 128 -18.87 -23.49 27.55
CA GLU A 128 -18.01 -22.43 28.08
C GLU A 128 -17.29 -21.67 26.95
N PHE A 129 -16.83 -22.41 25.94
CA PHE A 129 -16.17 -21.85 24.78
C PHE A 129 -17.10 -20.92 24.00
N ILE A 130 -18.34 -21.35 23.72
CA ILE A 130 -19.33 -20.55 23.00
C ILE A 130 -19.75 -19.32 23.82
N GLU A 131 -19.98 -19.45 25.12
CA GLU A 131 -20.36 -18.31 25.97
C GLU A 131 -19.29 -17.22 25.99
N ARG A 132 -18.02 -17.60 26.06
CA ARG A 132 -16.91 -16.62 26.00
C ARG A 132 -16.75 -16.00 24.61
N LEU A 133 -16.95 -16.80 23.56
CA LEU A 133 -16.94 -16.31 22.18
C LEU A 133 -18.01 -15.25 21.93
N ASP A 134 -19.22 -15.47 22.43
CA ASP A 134 -20.31 -14.52 22.28
C ASP A 134 -20.10 -13.25 23.15
N ARG A 135 -19.45 -13.33 24.32
CA ARG A 135 -19.11 -12.15 25.14
C ARG A 135 -18.04 -11.25 24.54
N ASP A 136 -17.03 -11.83 23.89
CA ASP A 136 -15.93 -11.07 23.29
C ASP A 136 -16.33 -10.49 21.91
N HIS A 137 -17.57 -10.71 21.46
CA HIS A 137 -18.10 -10.27 20.17
C HIS A 137 -19.21 -9.19 20.25
N ASP A 138 -19.64 -8.79 21.45
CA ASP A 138 -20.51 -7.61 21.71
C ASP A 138 -19.67 -6.35 22.00
#